data_AF-A0A0R3QD29-F1
#
_entry.id   AF-A0A0R3QD29-F1
#
_cell.length_a   1.000
_cell.length_b   1.000
_cell.length_c   1.000
_cell.angle_alpha   90.00
_cell.angle_beta   90.00
_cell.angle_gamma   90.00
#
_symmetry.space_group_name_H-M   'P 1'
#
loop_
_entity.id
_entity.type
_entity.pdbx_description
1 polymer ?
#
loop_
_entity_poly.entity_id
_entity_poly.type
_entity_poly.pdbx_seq_one_letter_code
_entity_poly.pdbx_strand_id
1 'polypeptide(L)'
;LVAPPYDKGFMVPVIPDGNTFKGEFIPKREGVYELDVFQKGDRIAGSPFSLTVIPQVLDGPNEIIVLFLAQINIWGRGLEPHGIQSGEEVIVYADYSGSLLGPPHMRVRQLSGKEISVSETIDENLHLKIFKYRPQDVGIYEVDILLDGKHIDESPYKVHFEQDILRKLYIYIKKCLHKSLI
;
A
#
# COMPACT_ATOMS: atom_id res chain seq x y z
N LEU A 1 -25.47 -4.93 4.17
CA LEU A 1 -25.90 -4.26 5.41
C LEU A 1 -24.92 -3.12 5.65
N VAL A 2 -25.42 -1.92 5.91
CA VAL A 2 -24.60 -0.75 6.23
C VAL A 2 -24.89 -0.38 7.67
N ALA A 3 -23.88 -0.41 8.53
CA ALA A 3 -23.98 -0.02 9.94
C ALA A 3 -23.28 1.33 10.16
N PRO A 4 -24.03 2.42 10.41
CA PRO A 4 -23.43 3.71 10.73
C PRO A 4 -22.82 3.73 12.13
N PRO A 5 -21.97 4.72 12.44
CA PRO A 5 -21.50 4.98 13.79
C PRO A 5 -22.68 5.18 14.74
N TYR A 6 -22.75 4.34 15.78
CA TYR A 6 -23.72 4.46 16.88
C TYR A 6 -25.21 4.33 16.47
N ASP A 7 -25.52 3.88 15.26
CA ASP A 7 -26.88 3.66 14.78
C ASP A 7 -27.15 2.20 14.43
N LYS A 8 -28.45 1.87 14.32
CA LYS A 8 -28.85 0.58 13.76
C LYS A 8 -28.51 0.51 12.28
N GLY A 9 -27.95 -0.62 11.86
CA GLY A 9 -27.67 -0.87 10.45
C GLY A 9 -28.93 -0.99 9.60
N PHE A 10 -28.79 -0.70 8.31
CA PHE A 10 -29.86 -0.78 7.31
C PHE A 10 -29.39 -1.55 6.05
N MET A 11 -30.34 -2.14 5.35
CA MET A 11 -30.04 -2.86 4.11
C MET A 11 -29.99 -1.88 2.94
N VAL A 12 -28.93 -2.00 2.14
CA VAL A 12 -28.80 -1.30 0.86
C VAL A 12 -29.10 -2.29 -0.24
N PRO A 13 -30.09 -2.01 -1.11
CA PRO A 13 -30.33 -2.84 -2.28
C PRO A 13 -29.16 -2.74 -3.23
N VAL A 14 -28.82 -3.87 -3.85
CA VAL A 14 -27.70 -3.97 -4.77
C VAL A 14 -28.24 -4.38 -6.13
N ILE A 15 -27.85 -3.67 -7.17
CA ILE A 15 -28.22 -3.91 -8.57
C ILE A 15 -27.03 -4.48 -9.35
N PRO A 16 -27.23 -5.44 -10.28
CA PRO A 16 -26.17 -5.86 -11.19
C PRO A 16 -25.70 -4.69 -12.07
N ASP A 17 -24.38 -4.57 -12.25
CA ASP A 17 -23.74 -3.58 -13.13
C ASP A 17 -22.62 -4.25 -13.94
N GLY A 18 -23.00 -4.84 -15.09
CA GLY A 18 -22.10 -5.68 -15.87
C GLY A 18 -21.63 -6.91 -15.08
N ASN A 19 -20.33 -7.02 -14.85
CA ASN A 19 -19.72 -8.09 -14.04
C ASN A 19 -19.60 -7.74 -12.54
N THR A 20 -20.10 -6.58 -12.13
CA THR A 20 -20.06 -6.12 -10.75
C THR A 20 -21.47 -5.92 -10.19
N PHE A 21 -21.53 -5.50 -8.94
CA PHE A 21 -22.75 -5.25 -8.20
C PHE A 21 -22.63 -3.86 -7.57
N LYS A 22 -23.65 -3.02 -7.77
CA LYS A 22 -23.66 -1.63 -7.30
C LYS A 22 -24.75 -1.43 -6.25
N GLY A 23 -24.38 -0.86 -5.10
CA GLY A 23 -25.31 -0.41 -4.06
C GLY A 23 -25.05 1.04 -3.72
N GLU A 24 -26.11 1.82 -3.50
CA GLU A 24 -26.00 3.26 -3.20
C GLU A 24 -26.75 3.59 -1.92
N PHE A 25 -26.15 4.45 -1.09
CA PHE A 25 -26.82 5.06 0.05
C PHE A 25 -26.24 6.45 0.32
N ILE A 26 -27.03 7.28 0.99
CA ILE A 26 -26.62 8.62 1.40
C ILE A 26 -26.26 8.57 2.89
N PRO A 27 -24.98 8.72 3.27
CA PRO A 27 -24.60 8.84 4.68
C PRO A 27 -25.28 10.06 5.29
N LYS A 28 -25.74 9.93 6.54
CA LYS A 28 -26.39 11.04 7.27
C LYS A 28 -25.49 11.70 8.31
N ARG A 29 -24.39 11.02 8.67
CA ARG A 29 -23.44 11.45 9.69
C ARG A 29 -22.02 11.10 9.28
N GLU A 30 -21.07 11.83 9.82
CA GLU A 30 -19.66 11.49 9.77
C GLU A 30 -19.33 10.32 10.71
N GLY A 31 -18.21 9.67 10.44
CA GLY A 31 -17.65 8.56 11.22
C GLY A 31 -17.44 7.29 10.39
N VAL A 32 -17.00 6.23 11.06
CA VAL A 32 -16.70 4.92 10.45
C VAL A 32 -17.97 4.08 10.34
N TYR A 33 -18.33 3.73 9.12
CA TYR A 33 -19.41 2.82 8.77
C TYR A 33 -18.85 1.42 8.52
N GLU A 34 -19.52 0.38 9.02
CA GLU A 34 -19.21 -1.01 8.68
C GLU A 34 -20.16 -1.50 7.58
N LEU A 35 -19.60 -1.99 6.48
CA LEU A 35 -20.33 -2.50 5.33
C LEU A 35 -20.21 -4.02 5.28
N ASP A 36 -21.30 -4.69 5.63
CA ASP A 36 -21.41 -6.13 5.55
C ASP A 36 -21.99 -6.55 4.19
N VAL A 37 -21.21 -7.34 3.43
CA VAL A 37 -21.62 -7.86 2.12
C VAL A 37 -21.81 -9.37 2.22
N PHE A 38 -22.99 -9.83 1.81
CA PHE A 38 -23.39 -11.22 1.88
C PHE A 38 -23.65 -11.80 0.50
N GLN A 39 -23.28 -13.06 0.30
CA GLN A 39 -23.67 -13.86 -0.85
C GLN A 39 -24.34 -15.14 -0.35
N LYS A 40 -25.61 -15.35 -0.75
CA LYS A 40 -26.42 -16.52 -0.36
C LYS A 40 -26.56 -16.71 1.17
N GLY A 41 -26.46 -15.64 1.94
CA GLY A 41 -26.58 -15.65 3.40
C GLY A 41 -25.24 -15.65 4.15
N ASP A 42 -24.13 -15.96 3.47
CA ASP A 42 -22.80 -15.95 4.06
C ASP A 42 -22.05 -14.65 3.75
N ARG A 43 -21.21 -14.19 4.69
CA ARG A 43 -20.33 -13.04 4.44
C ARG A 43 -19.31 -13.39 3.36
N ILE A 44 -19.09 -12.48 2.42
CA ILE A 44 -17.99 -12.64 1.45
C ILE A 44 -16.63 -12.40 2.14
N ALA A 45 -15.56 -12.87 1.51
CA ALA A 45 -14.20 -12.56 1.96
C ALA A 45 -13.99 -11.04 2.02
N GLY A 46 -13.36 -10.56 3.10
CA GLY A 46 -13.11 -9.13 3.33
C GLY A 46 -14.25 -8.36 4.02
N SER A 47 -15.45 -8.95 4.12
CA SER A 47 -16.54 -8.36 4.90
C SER A 47 -16.35 -8.57 6.41
N PRO A 48 -16.56 -7.54 7.26
CA PRO A 48 -17.06 -6.21 6.93
C PRO A 48 -15.97 -5.27 6.36
N PHE A 49 -16.37 -4.43 5.42
CA PHE A 49 -15.54 -3.35 4.89
C PHE A 49 -15.75 -2.08 5.72
N SER A 50 -14.69 -1.31 5.99
CA SER A 50 -14.81 -0.03 6.71
C SER A 50 -14.91 1.14 5.74
N LEU A 51 -15.89 2.02 5.95
CA LEU A 51 -16.10 3.24 5.18
C LEU A 51 -16.07 4.45 6.12
N THR A 52 -15.06 5.30 6.00
CA THR A 52 -14.93 6.50 6.84
C THR A 52 -15.55 7.71 6.15
N VAL A 53 -16.71 8.14 6.65
CA VAL A 53 -17.38 9.36 6.19
C VAL A 53 -16.80 10.54 6.95
N ILE A 54 -16.17 11.49 6.25
CA ILE A 54 -15.69 12.74 6.84
C ILE A 54 -16.47 13.92 6.26
N PRO A 55 -16.65 15.01 7.04
CA PRO A 55 -17.14 16.25 6.49
C PRO A 55 -16.08 16.83 5.56
N GLN A 56 -16.45 17.13 4.31
CA GLN A 56 -15.64 18.03 3.49
C GLN A 56 -16.23 19.44 3.55
N VAL A 57 -15.35 20.42 3.72
CA VAL A 57 -15.67 21.83 3.51
C VAL A 57 -15.13 22.19 2.13
N LEU A 58 -15.95 22.01 1.10
CA LEU A 58 -15.74 22.63 -0.21
C LEU A 58 -16.84 23.68 -0.37
N ASP A 59 -16.48 24.97 -0.27
CA ASP A 59 -17.21 26.20 -0.61
C ASP A 59 -18.72 26.12 -0.96
N GLY A 60 -19.53 25.44 -0.14
CA GLY A 60 -20.96 25.25 -0.37
C GLY A 60 -21.65 24.51 0.77
N PRO A 61 -22.87 24.91 1.17
CA PRO A 61 -23.59 24.25 2.26
C PRO A 61 -24.18 22.93 1.74
N ASN A 62 -23.73 21.82 2.33
CA ASN A 62 -24.40 20.51 2.35
C ASN A 62 -24.07 19.49 1.24
N GLU A 63 -22.83 19.37 0.79
CA GLU A 63 -22.40 18.16 0.03
C GLU A 63 -21.59 17.21 0.91
N ILE A 64 -22.16 16.03 1.19
CA ILE A 64 -21.46 14.92 1.88
C ILE A 64 -20.60 14.21 0.84
N ILE A 65 -19.29 14.39 0.93
CA ILE A 65 -18.34 13.73 0.05
C ILE A 65 -18.01 12.35 0.59
N VAL A 66 -18.28 11.33 -0.21
CA VAL A 66 -17.97 9.93 0.09
C VAL A 66 -16.46 9.75 0.00
N LEU A 67 -15.74 9.76 1.12
CA LEU A 67 -14.41 9.14 1.16
C LEU A 67 -14.61 7.65 1.40
N PHE A 68 -14.70 6.91 0.30
CA PHE A 68 -14.25 5.53 0.33
C PHE A 68 -12.79 5.60 0.79
N LEU A 69 -12.46 5.08 1.97
CA LEU A 69 -11.08 4.64 2.21
C LEU A 69 -10.87 3.59 1.13
N ALA A 70 -10.33 4.02 -0.01
CA ALA A 70 -10.04 3.16 -1.13
C ALA A 70 -9.32 1.96 -0.55
N GLN A 71 -9.94 0.79 -0.68
CA GLN A 71 -9.34 -0.44 -0.21
C GLN A 71 -8.23 -0.77 -1.20
N ILE A 72 -7.14 0.00 -1.11
CA ILE A 72 -5.92 -0.27 -1.84
C ILE A 72 -5.22 -1.34 -1.04
N ASN A 73 -5.17 -2.53 -1.61
CA ASN A 73 -4.38 -3.59 -1.02
C ASN A 73 -2.93 -3.32 -1.44
N ILE A 74 -2.06 -3.14 -0.46
CA ILE A 74 -0.65 -2.89 -0.70
C ILE A 74 0.21 -3.95 -0.03
N TRP A 75 1.21 -4.45 -0.75
CA TRP A 75 2.12 -5.47 -0.25
C TRP A 75 3.44 -5.47 -1.01
N GLY A 76 4.44 -6.13 -0.45
CA GLY A 76 5.73 -6.35 -1.10
C GLY A 76 6.89 -6.10 -0.14
N ARG A 77 8.05 -6.67 -0.47
CA ARG A 77 9.23 -6.56 0.39
C ARG A 77 9.67 -5.13 0.62
N GLY A 78 9.38 -4.20 -0.29
CA GLY A 78 9.66 -2.77 -0.10
C GLY A 78 8.83 -2.08 1.01
N LEU A 79 7.94 -2.78 1.71
CA LEU A 79 7.23 -2.25 2.87
C LEU A 79 7.63 -2.92 4.18
N GLU A 80 8.43 -3.99 4.11
CA GLU A 80 8.86 -4.72 5.29
C GLU A 80 9.82 -3.86 6.11
N PRO A 81 9.67 -3.82 7.44
CA PRO A 81 10.47 -2.91 8.27
C PRO A 81 11.96 -3.28 8.26
N HIS A 82 12.33 -4.52 7.97
CA HIS A 82 13.71 -5.01 8.01
C HIS A 82 13.97 -6.05 6.91
N GLY A 83 15.23 -6.45 6.77
CA GLY A 83 15.62 -7.56 5.90
C GLY A 83 15.77 -7.16 4.43
N ILE A 84 15.99 -5.87 4.14
CA ILE A 84 16.33 -5.38 2.81
C ILE A 84 17.74 -4.81 2.84
N GLN A 85 18.55 -5.19 1.86
CA GLN A 85 19.94 -4.74 1.78
C GLN A 85 20.07 -3.42 1.00
N SER A 86 21.02 -2.59 1.40
CA SER A 86 21.44 -1.44 0.62
C SER A 86 21.93 -1.89 -0.77
N GLY A 87 21.45 -1.23 -1.82
CA GLY A 87 21.72 -1.58 -3.22
C GLY A 87 20.77 -2.63 -3.82
N GLU A 88 19.94 -3.27 -3.00
CA GLU A 88 18.89 -4.19 -3.46
C GLU A 88 17.73 -3.39 -4.08
N GLU A 89 17.24 -3.83 -5.24
CA GLU A 89 16.00 -3.30 -5.80
C GLU A 89 14.83 -4.09 -5.24
N VAL A 90 13.85 -3.37 -4.70
CA VAL A 90 12.65 -3.95 -4.11
C VAL A 90 11.40 -3.46 -4.80
N ILE A 91 10.36 -4.27 -4.70
CA ILE A 91 9.09 -4.08 -5.39
C ILE A 91 7.97 -3.93 -4.35
N VAL A 92 7.06 -3.01 -4.62
CA VAL A 92 5.80 -2.82 -3.91
C VAL A 92 4.66 -2.90 -4.93
N TYR A 93 3.62 -3.64 -4.60
CA TYR A 93 2.41 -3.82 -5.40
C TYR A 93 1.26 -3.11 -4.72
N ALA A 94 0.46 -2.38 -5.50
CA ALA A 94 -0.75 -1.73 -5.05
C ALA A 94 -1.90 -2.10 -5.98
N ASP A 95 -2.81 -2.96 -5.51
CA ASP A 95 -4.09 -3.21 -6.17
C ASP A 95 -5.05 -2.08 -5.78
N TYR A 96 -5.44 -1.30 -6.77
CA TYR A 96 -6.37 -0.18 -6.62
C TYR A 96 -7.71 -0.44 -7.31
N SER A 97 -8.04 -1.70 -7.64
CA SER A 97 -9.32 -2.08 -8.26
C SER A 97 -10.55 -1.68 -7.42
N GLY A 98 -10.40 -1.63 -6.09
CA GLY A 98 -11.41 -1.16 -5.14
C GLY A 98 -11.42 0.35 -4.92
N SER A 99 -10.52 1.11 -5.54
CA SER A 99 -10.43 2.56 -5.43
C SER A 99 -11.30 3.25 -6.49
N LEU A 100 -12.14 4.20 -6.05
CA LEU A 100 -12.80 5.13 -6.96
C LEU A 100 -11.91 6.34 -7.32
N LEU A 101 -10.80 6.50 -6.60
CA LEU A 101 -9.75 7.46 -6.90
C LEU A 101 -8.72 6.80 -7.84
N GLY A 102 -8.01 7.61 -8.62
CA GLY A 102 -6.99 7.13 -9.56
C GLY A 102 -5.85 6.31 -8.92
N PRO A 103 -4.86 5.86 -9.69
CA PRO A 103 -3.76 5.05 -9.17
C PRO A 103 -2.99 5.76 -8.04
N PRO A 104 -2.56 5.05 -6.98
CA PRO A 104 -1.79 5.66 -5.89
C PRO A 104 -0.42 6.14 -6.36
N HIS A 105 0.22 7.02 -5.59
CA HIS A 105 1.60 7.46 -5.79
C HIS A 105 2.49 6.99 -4.64
N MET A 106 3.76 6.70 -4.93
CA MET A 106 4.73 6.31 -3.92
C MET A 106 5.88 7.31 -3.88
N ARG A 107 6.27 7.72 -2.69
CA ARG A 107 7.45 8.54 -2.44
C ARG A 107 8.33 7.88 -1.39
N VAL A 108 9.64 7.83 -1.64
CA VAL A 108 10.59 7.21 -0.72
C VAL A 108 11.63 8.24 -0.30
N ARG A 109 11.73 8.48 1.01
CA ARG A 109 12.65 9.48 1.57
C ARG A 109 13.43 8.89 2.72
N GLN A 110 14.74 9.13 2.74
CA GLN A 110 15.55 8.87 3.92
C GLN A 110 15.21 9.90 5.02
N LEU A 111 15.38 9.56 6.29
CA LEU A 111 15.19 10.52 7.40
C LEU A 111 16.10 11.77 7.32
N SER A 112 17.17 11.73 6.51
CA SER A 112 18.02 12.88 6.20
C SER A 112 17.34 13.91 5.27
N GLY A 113 16.20 13.56 4.68
CA GLY A 113 15.51 14.33 3.65
C GLY A 113 15.88 13.94 2.22
N LYS A 114 16.84 13.04 2.01
CA LYS A 114 17.23 12.55 0.69
C LYS A 114 16.12 11.69 0.07
N GLU A 115 15.59 12.12 -1.06
CA GLU A 115 14.57 11.38 -1.81
C GLU A 115 15.21 10.33 -2.73
N ILE A 116 14.55 9.18 -2.84
CA ILE A 116 14.94 8.07 -3.72
C ILE A 116 13.98 8.01 -4.88
N SER A 117 14.52 7.89 -6.09
CA SER A 117 13.73 7.72 -7.30
C SER A 117 12.91 6.44 -7.25
N VAL A 118 11.62 6.55 -7.53
CA VAL A 118 10.69 5.42 -7.68
C VAL A 118 10.37 5.24 -9.16
N SER A 119 10.51 4.01 -9.65
CA SER A 119 9.97 3.59 -10.96
C SER A 119 8.55 3.08 -10.76
N GLU A 120 7.62 3.57 -11.57
CA GLU A 120 6.21 3.19 -11.51
C GLU A 120 5.78 2.51 -12.82
N THR A 121 4.99 1.46 -12.72
CA THR A 121 4.35 0.80 -13.86
C THR A 121 2.90 0.48 -13.51
N ILE A 122 2.00 0.63 -14.47
CA ILE A 122 0.57 0.38 -14.27
C ILE A 122 0.14 -0.71 -15.23
N ASP A 123 -0.56 -1.71 -14.71
CA ASP A 123 -1.39 -2.62 -15.49
C ASP A 123 -2.85 -2.15 -15.37
N GLU A 124 -3.32 -1.45 -16.41
CA GLU A 124 -4.67 -0.87 -16.44
C GLU A 124 -5.77 -1.94 -16.43
N ASN A 125 -5.51 -3.13 -16.97
CA ASN A 125 -6.50 -4.20 -17.02
C ASN A 125 -6.72 -4.84 -15.65
N LEU A 126 -5.67 -4.90 -14.84
CA LEU A 126 -5.70 -5.46 -13.49
C LEU A 126 -5.91 -4.41 -12.40
N HIS A 127 -5.95 -3.12 -12.76
CA HIS A 127 -5.91 -2.01 -11.80
C HIS A 127 -4.79 -2.21 -10.77
N LEU A 128 -3.62 -2.62 -11.24
CA LEU A 128 -2.45 -2.94 -10.42
C LEU A 128 -1.34 -1.95 -10.73
N LYS A 129 -0.83 -1.29 -9.69
CA LYS A 129 0.36 -0.44 -9.78
C LYS A 129 1.55 -1.12 -9.13
N ILE A 130 2.68 -1.08 -9.82
CA ILE A 130 3.94 -1.69 -9.40
C ILE A 130 4.95 -0.57 -9.21
N PHE A 131 5.49 -0.47 -8.01
CA PHE A 131 6.54 0.48 -7.67
C PHE A 131 7.85 -0.27 -7.45
N LYS A 132 8.95 0.30 -7.95
CA LYS A 132 10.30 -0.21 -7.71
C LYS A 132 11.21 0.89 -7.24
N TYR A 133 12.05 0.61 -6.25
CA TYR A 133 13.08 1.53 -5.81
C TYR A 133 14.30 0.77 -5.29
N ARG A 134 15.45 1.45 -5.32
CA ARG A 134 16.76 0.88 -4.92
C ARG A 134 17.53 1.90 -4.10
N PRO A 135 17.46 1.87 -2.76
CA PRO A 135 18.26 2.77 -1.93
C PRO A 135 19.72 2.35 -1.96
N GLN A 136 20.60 3.34 -2.02
CA GLN A 136 22.05 3.13 -2.12
C GLN A 136 22.76 3.21 -0.76
N ASP A 137 22.10 3.82 0.22
CA ASP A 137 22.67 4.09 1.54
C ASP A 137 21.93 3.29 2.61
N VAL A 138 22.68 2.90 3.64
CA VAL A 138 22.12 2.31 4.86
C VAL A 138 21.34 3.38 5.62
N GLY A 139 20.24 2.96 6.25
CA GLY A 139 19.48 3.81 7.16
C GLY A 139 17.99 3.53 7.16
N ILE A 140 17.26 4.45 7.79
CA ILE A 140 15.81 4.39 7.89
C ILE A 140 15.21 5.28 6.80
N TYR A 141 14.24 4.71 6.10
CA TYR A 141 13.49 5.35 5.04
C TYR A 141 12.01 5.36 5.37
N GLU A 142 11.36 6.46 5.04
CA GLU A 142 9.91 6.61 5.03
C GLU A 142 9.41 6.39 3.61
N VAL A 143 8.53 5.41 3.46
CA VAL A 143 7.82 5.10 2.21
C VAL A 143 6.40 5.62 2.36
N ASP A 144 6.14 6.77 1.73
CA ASP A 144 4.81 7.36 1.65
C ASP A 144 4.05 6.71 0.50
N ILE A 145 2.86 6.18 0.79
CA ILE A 145 1.86 5.82 -0.21
C ILE A 145 0.71 6.78 -0.11
N LEU A 146 0.42 7.45 -1.23
CA LEU A 146 -0.51 8.57 -1.31
C LEU A 146 -1.61 8.28 -2.34
N LEU A 147 -2.85 8.53 -1.97
CA LEU A 147 -3.99 8.53 -2.86
C LEU A 147 -4.59 9.93 -2.86
N ASP A 148 -4.64 10.57 -4.04
CA ASP A 148 -5.07 11.97 -4.19
C ASP A 148 -4.37 12.93 -3.19
N GLY A 149 -3.07 12.74 -3.02
CA GLY A 149 -2.24 13.53 -2.10
C GLY A 149 -2.40 13.22 -0.61
N LYS A 150 -3.24 12.25 -0.21
CA LYS A 150 -3.45 11.84 1.18
C LYS A 150 -2.86 10.47 1.45
N HIS A 151 -2.33 10.25 2.66
CA HIS A 151 -1.84 8.93 3.07
C HIS A 151 -2.97 7.90 3.09
N ILE A 152 -2.67 6.69 2.58
CA ILE A 152 -3.50 5.50 2.83
C ILE A 152 -3.27 4.99 4.26
N ASP A 153 -4.05 4.00 4.68
CA ASP A 153 -3.84 3.32 5.96
C ASP A 153 -2.41 2.73 6.06
N GLU A 154 -1.84 2.77 7.27
CA GLU A 154 -0.47 2.37 7.61
C GLU A 154 0.67 3.17 6.94
N SER A 155 0.36 4.07 6.01
CA SER A 155 1.32 5.01 5.43
C SER A 155 1.57 6.18 6.40
N PRO A 156 2.83 6.61 6.63
CA PRO A 156 4.05 6.14 5.98
C PRO A 156 4.64 4.86 6.62
N TYR A 157 5.25 4.02 5.78
CA TYR A 157 5.96 2.81 6.21
C TYR A 157 7.41 3.15 6.55
N LYS A 158 7.94 2.59 7.65
CA LYS A 158 9.34 2.74 8.06
C LYS A 158 10.14 1.50 7.69
N VAL A 159 11.10 1.67 6.80
CA VAL A 159 11.91 0.58 6.24
C VAL A 159 13.39 0.79 6.57
N HIS A 160 14.02 -0.23 7.13
CA HIS A 160 15.43 -0.23 7.51
C HIS A 160 16.25 -0.95 6.44
N PHE A 161 17.17 -0.20 5.80
CA PHE A 161 18.13 -0.75 4.86
C PHE A 161 19.45 -1.03 5.55
N GLU A 162 19.85 -2.28 5.55
CA GLU A 162 21.07 -2.76 6.20
C GLU A 162 22.24 -2.83 5.22
N GLN A 163 23.46 -2.81 5.74
CA GLN A 163 24.66 -2.96 4.93
C GLN A 163 24.69 -4.37 4.31
N ASP A 164 25.09 -4.49 3.05
CA ASP A 164 25.43 -5.80 2.50
C ASP A 164 26.79 -6.25 3.09
N ILE A 165 26.74 -7.07 4.16
CA ILE A 165 27.93 -7.56 4.86
C ILE A 165 28.47 -8.86 4.21
N LEU A 166 28.05 -9.23 2.99
CA LEU A 166 28.60 -10.41 2.31
C LEU A 166 30.04 -10.18 1.80
N ARG A 167 30.97 -10.31 2.75
CA ARG A 167 32.26 -11.01 2.72
C ARG A 167 32.88 -11.21 1.33
N LYS A 168 33.73 -10.26 0.91
CA LYS A 168 34.91 -10.61 0.11
C LYS A 168 35.79 -11.56 0.92
N LEU A 169 35.57 -12.87 0.79
CA LEU A 169 36.51 -13.88 1.31
C LEU A 169 37.72 -13.91 0.38
N TYR A 170 38.76 -13.12 0.71
CA TYR A 170 40.05 -13.23 0.05
C TYR A 170 40.74 -14.52 0.51
N ILE A 171 40.77 -15.55 -0.34
CA ILE A 171 41.58 -16.75 -0.11
C ILE A 171 43.00 -16.47 -0.63
N TYR A 172 43.96 -16.27 0.26
CA TYR A 172 45.38 -16.22 -0.09
C TYR A 172 45.97 -17.63 -0.12
N ILE A 173 46.17 -18.20 -1.31
CA ILE A 173 46.92 -19.45 -1.47
C ILE A 173 48.40 -19.12 -1.61
N LYS A 174 49.19 -19.38 -0.56
CA LYS A 174 50.65 -19.28 -0.62
C LYS A 174 51.19 -20.48 -1.39
N LYS A 175 51.75 -20.26 -2.58
CA LYS A 175 52.42 -21.31 -3.35
C LYS A 175 53.65 -21.80 -2.57
N CYS A 176 53.60 -23.02 -2.04
CA CYS A 176 54.78 -23.69 -1.50
C CYS A 176 55.68 -24.10 -2.67
N LEU A 177 56.83 -23.42 -2.82
CA LEU A 177 57.92 -23.90 -3.68
C LEU A 177 58.66 -25.00 -2.90
N HIS A 178 58.42 -26.26 -3.26
CA HIS A 178 59.33 -27.33 -2.86
C HIS A 178 60.58 -27.22 -3.74
N LYS A 179 61.65 -26.65 -3.18
CA LYS A 179 63.00 -26.93 -3.65
C LYS A 179 63.34 -28.35 -3.17
N SER A 180 63.26 -29.34 -4.06
CA SER A 180 64.11 -30.52 -3.90
C SER A 180 65.51 -30.12 -4.33
N LEU A 181 66.39 -30.00 -3.33
CA LEU A 181 67.83 -30.01 -3.51
C LEU A 181 68.28 -31.48 -3.55
N ILE A 182 69.08 -31.78 -4.56
CA ILE A 182 69.86 -33.01 -4.83
C ILE A 182 69.06 -34.14 -5.48
#